data_AF-A0A507WBD2-F1
#
_entry.id   AF-A0A507WBD2-F1
#
_cell.length_a   1.000
_cell.length_b   1.000
_cell.length_c   1.000
_cell.angle_alpha   90.00
_cell.angle_beta   90.00
_cell.angle_gamma   90.00
#
_symmetry.space_group_name_H-M   'P 1'
#
loop_
_entity.id
_entity.type
_entity.pdbx_description
1 polymer ?
#
loop_
_entity_poly.entity_id
_entity_poly.type
_entity_poly.pdbx_seq_one_letter_code
_entity_poly.pdbx_strand_id
1 'polypeptide(L)'
;MTGTNDDKPPLIQQTLRQHDWPLLAMMALIIILLGYAATQFWLAHQHVVKVVIFDSERFFTAKASQDAKAAVSNPTSMPTDAKVFVDAVRAEIVGYRSKGYIVLNSAQVVAWPEATDITPELAKKMGVALGE
;
A
#
# COMPACT_ATOMS: atom_id res chain seq x y z
N MET A 1 -70.24 13.03 53.98
CA MET A 1 -70.11 13.68 52.66
C MET A 1 -68.69 14.24 52.60
N THR A 2 -67.67 13.43 52.27
CA THR A 2 -67.10 13.17 50.91
C THR A 2 -66.63 14.46 50.24
N GLY A 3 -65.36 14.70 49.92
CA GLY A 3 -64.12 13.94 50.02
C GLY A 3 -62.98 14.88 49.63
N THR A 4 -61.80 14.67 50.21
CA THR A 4 -60.55 15.38 49.91
C THR A 4 -60.11 15.09 48.47
N ASN A 5 -60.02 16.12 47.63
CA ASN A 5 -59.41 16.01 46.30
C ASN A 5 -57.89 16.08 46.48
N ASP A 6 -57.25 14.91 46.43
CA ASP A 6 -55.81 14.74 46.29
C ASP A 6 -55.37 15.20 44.89
N ASP A 7 -54.90 16.43 44.77
CA ASP A 7 -54.17 16.90 43.58
C ASP A 7 -52.75 16.29 43.56
N LYS A 8 -52.66 15.03 43.12
CA LYS A 8 -51.37 14.47 42.67
C LYS A 8 -51.04 15.08 41.30
N PRO A 9 -49.82 15.63 41.09
CA PRO A 9 -49.41 16.01 39.74
C PRO A 9 -49.40 14.76 38.85
N PRO A 10 -49.75 14.86 37.56
CA PRO A 10 -49.69 13.71 36.68
C PRO A 10 -48.26 13.17 36.71
N LEU A 11 -48.11 11.89 37.07
CA LEU A 11 -46.88 11.17 36.80
C LEU A 11 -46.58 11.42 35.33
N ILE A 12 -45.44 12.04 35.05
CA ILE A 12 -44.87 12.12 33.71
C ILE A 12 -44.80 10.67 33.24
N GLN A 13 -45.82 10.27 32.48
CA GLN A 13 -45.94 8.92 31.97
C GLN A 13 -44.74 8.79 31.05
N GLN A 14 -43.74 8.03 31.52
CA GLN A 14 -42.57 7.63 30.76
C GLN A 14 -43.06 6.88 29.53
N THR A 15 -43.47 7.65 28.54
CA THR A 15 -43.95 7.17 27.26
C THR A 15 -42.72 7.15 26.35
N LEU A 16 -41.63 6.54 26.81
CA LEU A 16 -40.86 5.70 25.89
C LEU A 16 -41.76 4.50 25.65
N ARG A 17 -42.75 4.70 24.80
CA ARG A 17 -43.79 3.74 24.52
C ARG A 17 -43.08 2.52 23.96
N GLN A 18 -43.34 1.37 24.56
CA GLN A 18 -42.93 0.02 24.20
C GLN A 18 -43.06 -0.33 22.68
N HIS A 19 -43.70 0.55 21.92
CA HIS A 19 -43.91 0.55 20.47
C HIS A 19 -42.68 1.00 19.65
N ASP A 20 -41.74 1.76 20.21
CA ASP A 20 -40.60 2.30 19.44
C ASP A 20 -39.35 1.40 19.48
N TRP A 21 -39.36 0.38 20.35
CA TRP A 21 -38.29 -0.61 20.47
C TRP A 21 -37.92 -1.33 19.15
N PRO A 22 -38.88 -1.85 18.35
CA PRO A 22 -38.53 -2.50 17.09
C PRO A 22 -37.92 -1.53 16.07
N LEU A 23 -38.39 -0.27 16.05
CA LEU A 23 -37.85 0.76 15.16
C LEU A 23 -36.41 1.12 15.54
N LEU A 24 -36.15 1.31 16.84
CA LEU A 24 -34.81 1.59 17.37
C LEU A 24 -33.85 0.41 17.12
N ALA A 25 -34.31 -0.82 17.29
CA ALA A 25 -33.52 -2.02 16.98
C ALA A 25 -33.18 -2.12 15.49
N MET A 26 -34.14 -1.77 14.61
CA MET A 26 -33.93 -1.77 13.16
C MET A 26 -32.94 -0.69 12.73
N MET A 27 -33.04 0.52 13.30
CA MET A 27 -32.09 1.61 13.06
C MET A 27 -30.67 1.23 13.54
N ALA A 28 -30.55 0.61 14.72
CA ALA A 28 -29.27 0.14 15.23
C ALA A 28 -28.64 -0.91 14.30
N LEU A 29 -29.44 -1.85 13.80
CA LEU A 29 -28.99 -2.84 12.80
C LEU A 29 -28.49 -2.18 11.51
N ILE A 30 -29.22 -1.19 10.99
CA ILE A 30 -28.83 -0.47 9.78
C ILE A 30 -27.50 0.27 10.01
N ILE A 31 -27.33 0.93 11.15
CA ILE A 31 -26.10 1.65 11.50
C ILE A 31 -24.91 0.66 11.61
N ILE A 32 -25.10 -0.49 12.24
CA ILE A 32 -24.07 -1.53 12.35
C ILE A 32 -23.69 -2.06 10.97
N LEU A 33 -24.68 -2.35 10.12
CA LEU A 33 -24.44 -2.85 8.76
C LEU A 33 -23.73 -1.81 7.89
N LEU A 34 -24.13 -0.54 7.97
CA LEU A 34 -23.47 0.55 7.28
C LEU A 34 -22.04 0.77 7.78
N GLY A 35 -21.81 0.72 9.09
CA GLY A 35 -20.48 0.83 9.68
C GLY A 35 -19.59 -0.34 9.27
N TYR A 36 -20.12 -1.55 9.24
CA TYR A 36 -19.41 -2.73 8.75
C TYR A 36 -19.08 -2.62 7.26
N ALA A 37 -20.05 -2.23 6.42
CA ALA A 37 -19.85 -2.03 4.99
C ALA A 37 -18.82 -0.92 4.69
N ALA A 38 -18.88 0.20 5.41
CA ALA A 38 -17.90 1.29 5.31
C ALA A 38 -16.50 0.82 5.72
N THR A 39 -16.39 0.02 6.79
CA THR A 39 -15.11 -0.55 7.23
C THR A 39 -14.55 -1.51 6.19
N GLN A 40 -15.39 -2.40 5.63
CA GLN A 40 -14.99 -3.32 4.56
C GLN A 40 -14.62 -2.58 3.28
N PHE A 41 -15.35 -1.53 2.92
CA PHE A 41 -15.03 -0.66 1.79
C PHE A 41 -13.67 0.01 1.98
N TRP A 42 -13.40 0.57 3.17
CA TRP A 42 -12.12 1.17 3.50
C TRP A 42 -10.97 0.16 3.44
N LEU A 43 -11.16 -1.03 4.02
CA LEU A 43 -10.18 -2.13 3.98
C LEU A 43 -9.92 -2.61 2.54
N ALA A 44 -10.95 -2.69 1.69
CA ALA A 44 -10.82 -3.09 0.29
C ALA A 44 -10.13 -2.00 -0.57
N HIS A 45 -10.37 -0.72 -0.30
CA HIS A 45 -9.77 0.40 -1.03
C HIS A 45 -8.38 0.79 -0.50
N GLN A 46 -7.93 0.19 0.59
CA GLN A 46 -6.55 0.36 1.09
C GLN A 46 -5.47 -0.29 0.21
N HIS A 47 -5.86 -1.02 -0.84
CA HIS A 47 -4.94 -1.42 -1.90
C HIS A 47 -4.56 -0.23 -2.80
N VAL A 48 -3.96 0.81 -2.20
CA VAL A 48 -3.14 1.76 -2.93
C VAL A 48 -2.00 0.95 -3.53
N VAL A 49 -2.10 0.69 -4.83
CA VAL A 49 -1.09 -0.05 -5.57
C VAL A 49 0.21 0.75 -5.48
N LYS A 50 1.16 0.27 -4.66
CA LYS A 50 2.46 0.92 -4.52
C LYS A 50 3.31 0.58 -5.73
N VAL A 51 3.33 1.47 -6.71
CA VAL A 51 4.15 1.32 -7.91
C VAL A 51 5.54 1.89 -7.66
N VAL A 52 6.55 1.15 -8.06
CA VAL A 52 7.93 1.62 -8.11
C VAL A 52 8.48 1.45 -9.51
N ILE A 53 9.31 2.39 -9.93
CA ILE A 53 9.94 2.40 -11.24
C ILE A 53 11.39 1.94 -11.09
N PHE A 54 11.82 1.03 -11.95
CA PHE A 54 13.20 0.59 -12.07
C PHE A 54 13.69 0.79 -13.51
N ASP A 55 14.68 1.64 -13.69
CA ASP A 55 15.33 1.86 -14.97
C ASP A 55 16.41 0.80 -15.19
N SER A 56 16.01 -0.31 -15.80
CA SER A 56 16.92 -1.41 -16.10
C SER A 56 17.99 -1.03 -17.12
N GLU A 57 17.68 -0.18 -18.10
CA GLU A 57 18.61 0.17 -19.16
C GLU A 57 19.75 1.02 -18.63
N ARG A 58 19.43 2.08 -17.89
CA ARG A 58 20.42 2.94 -17.25
C ARG A 58 21.26 2.13 -16.25
N PHE A 59 20.63 1.24 -15.49
CA PHE A 59 21.30 0.43 -14.49
C PHE A 59 22.30 -0.56 -15.09
N PHE A 60 21.89 -1.37 -16.08
CA PHE A 60 22.78 -2.35 -16.69
C PHE A 60 23.84 -1.70 -17.59
N THR A 61 23.53 -0.59 -18.24
CA THR A 61 24.52 0.18 -19.02
C THR A 61 25.61 0.76 -18.13
N ALA A 62 25.23 1.31 -16.96
CA ALA A 62 26.17 1.81 -15.97
C ALA A 62 27.09 0.70 -15.44
N LYS A 63 26.51 -0.46 -15.09
CA LYS A 63 27.29 -1.63 -14.66
C LYS A 63 28.23 -2.14 -15.76
N ALA A 64 27.75 -2.24 -17.00
CA ALA A 64 28.58 -2.65 -18.14
C ALA A 64 29.74 -1.67 -18.39
N SER A 65 29.53 -0.36 -18.24
CA SER A 65 30.57 0.65 -18.36
C SER A 65 31.62 0.56 -17.24
N GLN A 66 31.17 0.34 -16.00
CA GLN A 66 32.04 0.11 -14.85
C GLN A 66 32.87 -1.16 -15.03
N ASP A 67 32.25 -2.24 -15.51
CA ASP A 67 32.91 -3.50 -15.79
C ASP A 67 33.88 -3.38 -16.97
N ALA A 68 33.54 -2.65 -18.02
CA ALA A 68 34.45 -2.38 -19.14
C ALA A 68 35.72 -1.63 -18.67
N LYS A 69 35.57 -0.64 -17.77
CA LYS A 69 36.73 0.05 -17.17
C LYS A 69 37.59 -0.88 -16.31
N ALA A 70 36.96 -1.81 -15.58
CA ALA A 70 37.66 -2.82 -14.79
C ALA A 70 38.31 -3.92 -15.65
N ALA A 71 37.72 -4.27 -16.80
CA ALA A 71 38.26 -5.25 -17.74
C ALA A 71 39.59 -4.81 -18.34
N VAL A 72 39.67 -3.53 -18.68
CA VAL A 72 40.88 -2.89 -19.21
C VAL A 72 42.01 -2.97 -18.19
N SER A 73 41.71 -2.98 -16.88
CA SER A 73 42.70 -3.12 -15.82
C SER A 73 42.93 -4.56 -15.36
N ASN A 74 41.97 -5.49 -15.51
CA ASN A 74 42.12 -6.90 -15.13
C ASN A 74 41.17 -7.85 -15.89
N PRO A 75 41.60 -8.53 -16.97
CA PRO A 75 40.70 -9.21 -17.93
C PRO A 75 40.21 -10.62 -17.52
N THR A 76 40.64 -11.17 -16.37
CA THR A 76 40.46 -12.61 -16.06
C THR A 76 39.19 -12.99 -15.29
N SER A 77 38.37 -12.03 -14.82
CA SER A 77 37.27 -12.30 -13.86
C SER A 77 35.83 -12.19 -14.38
N MET A 78 35.59 -11.81 -15.64
CA MET A 78 34.29 -11.24 -16.04
C MET A 78 33.08 -12.17 -16.26
N PRO A 79 33.17 -13.37 -16.87
CA PRO A 79 31.96 -14.06 -17.36
C PRO A 79 31.06 -14.63 -16.25
N THR A 80 31.64 -15.05 -15.13
CA THR A 80 30.91 -15.67 -14.01
C THR A 80 30.15 -14.64 -13.18
N ASP A 81 30.66 -13.41 -13.10
CA ASP A 81 30.10 -12.34 -12.28
C ASP A 81 28.78 -11.77 -12.84
N ALA A 82 28.61 -11.75 -14.17
CA ALA A 82 27.44 -11.16 -14.79
C ALA A 82 26.14 -11.90 -14.45
N LYS A 83 26.15 -13.25 -14.47
CA LYS A 83 24.99 -14.04 -14.10
C LYS A 83 24.64 -13.89 -12.62
N VAL A 84 25.63 -13.95 -11.74
CA VAL A 84 25.45 -13.77 -10.29
C VAL A 84 24.87 -12.38 -10.00
N PHE A 85 25.34 -11.36 -10.71
CA PHE A 85 24.84 -10.00 -10.58
C PHE A 85 23.37 -9.88 -11.02
N VAL A 86 23.00 -10.43 -12.17
CA VAL A 86 21.60 -10.43 -12.64
C VAL A 86 20.68 -11.19 -11.68
N ASP A 87 21.13 -12.33 -11.14
CA ASP A 87 20.37 -13.09 -10.16
C ASP A 87 20.17 -12.29 -8.85
N ALA A 88 21.18 -11.54 -8.41
CA ALA A 88 21.08 -10.65 -7.24
C ALA A 88 20.11 -9.48 -7.48
N VAL A 89 20.14 -8.85 -8.66
CA VAL A 89 19.16 -7.81 -9.05
C VAL A 89 17.75 -8.39 -9.05
N ARG A 90 17.56 -9.59 -9.60
CA ARG A 90 16.26 -10.28 -9.59
C ARG A 90 15.78 -10.54 -8.16
N ALA A 91 16.65 -10.98 -7.26
CA ALA A 91 16.30 -11.22 -5.86
C ALA A 91 15.79 -9.95 -5.17
N GLU A 92 16.40 -8.81 -5.43
CA GLU A 92 15.93 -7.51 -4.91
C GLU A 92 14.55 -7.14 -5.47
N ILE A 93 14.35 -7.27 -6.79
CA ILE A 93 13.05 -7.00 -7.44
C ILE A 93 11.94 -7.90 -6.84
N VAL A 94 12.26 -9.17 -6.60
CA VAL A 94 11.33 -10.11 -5.92
C VAL A 94 11.06 -9.65 -4.48
N GLY A 95 12.05 -9.13 -3.78
CA GLY A 95 11.89 -8.54 -2.44
C GLY A 95 10.96 -7.31 -2.41
N TYR A 96 10.94 -6.49 -3.47
CA TYR A 96 9.95 -5.42 -3.60
C TYR A 96 8.55 -6.00 -3.86
N ARG A 97 8.42 -7.00 -4.75
CA ARG A 97 7.13 -7.65 -5.02
C ARG A 97 6.53 -8.34 -3.79
N SER A 98 7.35 -8.99 -2.96
CA SER A 98 6.88 -9.64 -1.72
C SER A 98 6.37 -8.65 -0.68
N LYS A 99 6.84 -7.40 -0.71
CA LYS A 99 6.34 -6.29 0.12
C LYS A 99 5.07 -5.63 -0.46
N GLY A 100 4.54 -6.14 -1.56
CA GLY A 100 3.32 -5.64 -2.21
C GLY A 100 3.55 -4.52 -3.23
N TYR A 101 4.80 -4.29 -3.66
CA TYR A 101 5.10 -3.29 -4.69
C TYR A 101 4.98 -3.88 -6.10
N ILE A 102 4.44 -3.08 -7.03
CA ILE A 102 4.54 -3.37 -8.47
C ILE A 102 5.79 -2.67 -8.99
N VAL A 103 6.76 -3.47 -9.44
CA VAL A 103 7.99 -2.95 -10.07
C VAL A 103 7.78 -2.88 -11.58
N LEU A 104 7.81 -1.67 -12.13
CA LEU A 104 7.70 -1.39 -13.57
C LEU A 104 9.03 -0.91 -14.13
N ASN A 105 9.33 -1.26 -15.38
CA ASN A 105 10.50 -0.72 -16.07
C ASN A 105 10.23 0.71 -16.52
N SER A 106 11.17 1.64 -16.32
CA SER A 106 11.00 3.06 -16.72
C SER A 106 10.64 3.20 -18.21
N ALA A 107 11.28 2.40 -19.07
CA ALA A 107 11.02 2.39 -20.51
C ALA A 107 9.57 2.01 -20.90
N GLN A 108 8.82 1.38 -19.99
CA GLN A 108 7.44 0.93 -20.20
C GLN A 108 6.40 1.84 -19.54
N VAL A 109 6.84 2.88 -18.81
CA VAL A 109 5.96 3.78 -18.05
C VAL A 109 5.98 5.17 -18.70
N VAL A 110 4.86 5.58 -19.29
CA VAL A 110 4.73 6.92 -19.92
C VAL A 110 4.66 8.03 -18.87
N ALA A 111 3.89 7.83 -17.80
CA ALA A 111 3.90 8.66 -16.60
C ALA A 111 3.11 7.95 -15.48
N TRP A 112 3.73 7.80 -14.30
CA TRP A 112 3.04 7.40 -13.09
C TRP A 112 3.47 8.32 -11.94
N PRO A 113 2.75 9.44 -11.70
CA PRO A 113 3.21 10.52 -10.82
C PRO A 113 3.47 10.10 -9.37
N GLU A 114 2.75 9.08 -8.90
CA GLU A 114 2.87 8.54 -7.54
C GLU A 114 3.94 7.45 -7.41
N ALA A 115 4.57 7.04 -8.52
CA ALA A 115 5.56 5.99 -8.50
C ALA A 115 6.93 6.53 -8.06
N THR A 116 7.58 5.80 -7.15
CA THR A 116 8.94 6.13 -6.71
C THR A 116 9.97 5.42 -7.58
N ASP A 117 10.96 6.15 -8.08
CA ASP A 117 12.10 5.54 -8.76
C ASP A 117 13.06 4.89 -7.76
N ILE A 118 13.18 3.56 -7.82
CA ILE A 118 14.06 2.77 -6.95
C ILE A 118 15.45 2.54 -7.55
N THR A 119 15.70 2.98 -8.79
CA THR A 119 16.98 2.80 -9.48
C THR A 119 18.17 3.33 -8.70
N PRO A 120 18.13 4.55 -8.10
CA PRO A 120 19.27 5.08 -7.33
C PRO A 120 19.55 4.27 -6.06
N GLU A 121 18.50 3.84 -5.36
CA GLU A 121 18.64 3.04 -4.14
C GLU A 121 19.23 1.66 -4.46
N LEU A 122 18.71 1.02 -5.51
CA LEU A 122 19.20 -0.28 -5.98
C LEU A 122 20.66 -0.18 -6.44
N ALA A 123 21.03 0.89 -7.15
CA ALA A 123 22.40 1.10 -7.62
C ALA A 123 23.38 1.26 -6.47
N LYS A 124 23.02 2.03 -5.44
CA LYS A 124 23.82 2.16 -4.22
C LYS A 124 24.01 0.82 -3.51
N LYS A 125 22.93 0.02 -3.39
CA LYS A 125 22.98 -1.30 -2.76
C LYS A 125 23.86 -2.29 -3.53
N MET A 126 23.81 -2.23 -4.85
CA MET A 126 24.51 -3.15 -5.76
C MET A 126 25.91 -2.66 -6.18
N GLY A 127 26.36 -1.51 -5.67
CA GLY A 127 27.67 -0.93 -6.01
C GLY A 127 27.80 -0.46 -7.46
N VAL A 128 26.69 -0.09 -8.09
CA VAL A 128 26.64 0.41 -9.47
C VAL A 128 26.74 1.93 -9.46
N ALA A 129 27.72 2.47 -10.18
CA ALA A 129 27.82 3.91 -10.40
C ALA A 129 26.92 4.34 -11.56
N LEU A 130 25.68 4.79 -11.26
CA LEU A 130 24.83 5.43 -12.26
C LEU A 130 25.54 6.70 -12.74
N GLY A 131 25.92 6.73 -14.02
CA GLY A 131 26.53 7.92 -14.61
C GLY A 131 25.66 9.15 -14.36
N GLU A 132 26.32 10.25 -13.98
CA GLU A 132 25.73 11.59 -13.94
C GLU A 132 25.15 11.96 -15.32
#